data_AF-A0A9X3S2G9-F1
#
_entry.id   AF-A0A9X3S2G9-F1
#
_cell.length_a   1.000
_cell.length_b   1.000
_cell.length_c   1.000
_cell.angle_alpha   90.00
_cell.angle_beta   90.00
_cell.angle_gamma   90.00
#
_symmetry.space_group_name_H-M   'P 1'
#
loop_
_entity.id
_entity.type
_entity.pdbx_description
1 polymer ?
#
loop_
_entity_poly.entity_id
_entity_poly.type
_entity_poly.pdbx_seq_one_letter_code
_entity_poly.pdbx_strand_id
1 'polypeptide(L)'
;MLRRTLALSALTLLAAAAPAGAATFASGLNLTMTPFAGESNQLILGLTTSGADTFWVVTRENTGAAPVNAGSSCTQVTTNAQVRCEITGIASLSLGDGDDRVTKTANGHGAIINGESGADTLVVRDTAAATLNGGPDNDYLEAVGPLVDTLNGDAGDDQLRGGAGADVINGGPGNDTFLVAGGTWTVSLDDVANDGVSPVANVHSDVENITGDQFGDTLTGSAAANVLRGGGGNDTLDGKGGADQLFGDGGNDTINARDGIADTIDCGDGADSVVADVQDVLSGCETVAYADADGDTFAANVDCDDANPAIHPGAIDLPGNGVDEDCSGADTPKPEATATPTPTATATPVATASPAATATPVPTPHTAFADATPTPAPTTTAAPTPLDSIVTATFSFARRYTLFNDITIRNARAGSTILLRCTGKGCPKSIKPITIARDAAKLTLKRPLGKAKLRVGTRFEVRIQHPGNTTVITRYTVRPNRAPARKDT
;
A
#
# COMPACT_ATOMS: atom_id res chain seq x y z
N MET A 1 -21.65 -72.03 29.77
CA MET A 1 -20.95 -71.17 30.77
C MET A 1 -19.45 -71.42 30.67
N LEU A 2 -18.65 -70.35 30.77
CA LEU A 2 -17.20 -70.29 31.08
C LEU A 2 -16.22 -71.28 30.37
N ARG A 3 -15.33 -70.73 29.51
CA ARG A 3 -13.86 -70.61 29.77
C ARG A 3 -13.05 -70.18 28.53
N ARG A 4 -12.07 -69.29 28.77
CA ARG A 4 -10.83 -68.90 28.02
C ARG A 4 -10.83 -67.42 27.59
N THR A 5 -10.10 -66.48 28.19
CA THR A 5 -8.66 -66.33 28.57
C THR A 5 -7.78 -65.75 27.43
N LEU A 6 -7.38 -64.47 27.61
CA LEU A 6 -6.21 -63.70 27.13
C LEU A 6 -5.46 -64.03 25.81
N ALA A 7 -5.25 -62.99 24.98
CA ALA A 7 -3.95 -62.33 24.71
C ALA A 7 -4.22 -61.01 23.94
N LEU A 8 -3.69 -59.82 24.29
CA LEU A 8 -2.38 -59.28 23.89
C LEU A 8 -2.09 -59.49 22.38
N SER A 9 -1.89 -58.45 21.55
CA SER A 9 -0.71 -57.57 21.63
C SER A 9 -0.81 -56.31 20.75
N ALA A 10 -0.08 -55.27 21.19
CA ALA A 10 0.83 -54.40 20.42
C ALA A 10 0.30 -53.36 19.39
N LEU A 11 0.56 -52.12 19.74
CA LEU A 11 0.60 -50.90 18.93
C LEU A 11 1.86 -50.86 18.04
N THR A 12 1.74 -50.60 16.74
CA THR A 12 2.74 -49.79 15.98
C THR A 12 2.17 -49.21 14.68
N LEU A 13 2.71 -48.07 14.29
CA LEU A 13 2.31 -47.18 13.20
C LEU A 13 3.12 -47.46 11.91
N LEU A 14 2.52 -47.35 10.71
CA LEU A 14 3.25 -46.91 9.51
C LEU A 14 2.33 -46.35 8.40
N ALA A 15 2.91 -45.47 7.57
CA ALA A 15 2.32 -44.65 6.49
C ALA A 15 1.73 -45.47 5.31
N ALA A 16 1.00 -44.93 4.32
CA ALA A 16 1.29 -43.69 3.58
C ALA A 16 0.19 -43.24 2.59
N ALA A 17 0.36 -42.00 2.10
CA ALA A 17 -0.09 -41.42 0.83
C ALA A 17 -1.60 -41.25 0.54
N ALA A 18 -1.97 -40.00 0.29
CA ALA A 18 -3.21 -39.63 -0.42
C ALA A 18 -3.11 -39.94 -1.93
N PRO A 19 -4.25 -39.96 -2.61
CA PRO A 19 -4.38 -39.07 -3.77
C PRO A 19 -5.66 -38.21 -3.72
N ALA A 20 -5.70 -37.19 -4.56
CA ALA A 20 -6.74 -36.15 -4.59
C ALA A 20 -8.15 -36.67 -4.94
N GLY A 21 -9.17 -35.96 -4.45
CA GLY A 21 -10.54 -36.01 -4.98
C GLY A 21 -11.64 -36.30 -3.94
N ALA A 22 -12.24 -35.23 -3.40
CA ALA A 22 -13.68 -35.08 -3.09
C ALA A 22 -13.88 -34.02 -2.00
N ALA A 23 -14.24 -32.80 -2.41
CA ALA A 23 -14.80 -31.82 -1.48
C ALA A 23 -16.09 -32.39 -0.87
N THR A 24 -16.10 -32.56 0.46
CA THR A 24 -17.27 -33.03 1.22
C THR A 24 -17.62 -32.05 2.33
N PHE A 25 -17.79 -30.79 1.97
CA PHE A 25 -18.37 -29.76 2.83
C PHE A 25 -19.88 -30.01 2.97
N ALA A 26 -20.26 -30.81 3.97
CA ALA A 26 -21.64 -31.22 4.22
C ALA A 26 -22.01 -31.21 5.72
N SER A 27 -21.75 -30.09 6.39
CA SER A 27 -22.58 -29.53 7.46
C SER A 27 -22.06 -28.14 7.79
N GLY A 28 -22.76 -27.13 7.31
CA GLY A 28 -22.43 -25.72 7.53
C GLY A 28 -23.72 -24.91 7.43
N LEU A 29 -23.80 -23.86 8.23
CA LEU A 29 -24.94 -22.95 8.18
C LEU A 29 -24.61 -21.82 7.20
N ASN A 30 -25.42 -21.69 6.15
CA ASN A 30 -25.47 -20.48 5.34
C ASN A 30 -26.36 -19.46 6.05
N LEU A 31 -25.72 -18.55 6.81
CA LEU A 31 -26.32 -17.31 7.27
C LEU A 31 -26.39 -16.33 6.10
N THR A 32 -27.31 -16.57 5.17
CA THR A 32 -27.76 -15.51 4.28
C THR A 32 -28.58 -14.55 5.12
N MET A 33 -27.91 -13.53 5.68
CA MET A 33 -28.65 -12.31 5.98
C MET A 33 -29.23 -11.84 4.64
N THR A 34 -30.51 -11.51 4.63
CA THR A 34 -31.12 -10.79 3.52
C THR A 34 -31.32 -9.38 4.05
N PRO A 35 -30.31 -8.49 3.94
CA PRO A 35 -30.48 -7.11 4.34
C PRO A 35 -31.38 -6.43 3.34
N PHE A 36 -31.81 -5.23 3.69
CA PHE A 36 -32.44 -4.34 2.73
C PHE A 36 -31.33 -3.77 1.85
N ALA A 37 -31.41 -3.97 0.54
CA ALA A 37 -30.39 -3.48 -0.39
C ALA A 37 -30.13 -1.97 -0.17
N GLY A 38 -28.89 -1.62 0.19
CA GLY A 38 -28.44 -0.25 0.41
C GLY A 38 -28.49 0.26 1.87
N GLU A 39 -28.33 -0.59 2.88
CA GLU A 39 -28.15 -0.17 4.28
C GLU A 39 -26.95 -0.86 4.96
N SER A 40 -25.98 -0.06 5.41
CA SER A 40 -24.80 -0.45 6.21
C SER A 40 -25.13 -1.16 7.52
N ASN A 41 -24.52 -2.31 7.78
CA ASN A 41 -24.72 -3.18 8.91
C ASN A 41 -23.51 -3.15 9.88
N GLN A 42 -23.77 -3.14 11.18
CA GLN A 42 -22.72 -3.38 12.20
C GLN A 42 -23.03 -4.61 13.02
N LEU A 43 -22.14 -5.60 12.96
CA LEU A 43 -22.39 -6.94 13.44
C LEU A 43 -21.26 -7.48 14.33
N ILE A 44 -21.61 -7.80 15.58
CA ILE A 44 -20.72 -8.49 16.52
C ILE A 44 -21.16 -9.95 16.62
N LEU A 45 -20.19 -10.85 16.41
CA LEU A 45 -20.36 -12.29 16.25
C LEU A 45 -19.61 -13.05 17.36
N GLY A 46 -20.33 -13.46 18.42
CA GLY A 46 -19.72 -14.05 19.62
C GLY A 46 -20.21 -15.46 19.93
N LEU A 47 -19.29 -16.40 20.16
CA LEU A 47 -19.60 -17.74 20.70
C LEU A 47 -19.57 -17.76 22.24
N THR A 48 -20.57 -18.38 22.85
CA THR A 48 -20.59 -18.67 24.31
C THR A 48 -20.63 -20.18 24.55
N THR A 49 -19.56 -20.73 25.12
CA THR A 49 -19.36 -22.18 25.32
C THR A 49 -20.16 -22.72 26.51
N SER A 50 -21.46 -22.95 26.34
CA SER A 50 -22.30 -23.67 27.32
C SER A 50 -23.01 -24.88 26.72
N GLY A 51 -22.24 -25.87 26.27
CA GLY A 51 -22.71 -27.24 25.98
C GLY A 51 -23.46 -27.47 24.67
N ALA A 52 -23.78 -26.41 23.93
CA ALA A 52 -24.20 -26.46 22.53
C ALA A 52 -23.59 -25.23 21.82
N ASP A 53 -23.04 -25.45 20.64
CA ASP A 53 -22.30 -24.45 19.86
C ASP A 53 -23.25 -23.36 19.37
N THR A 54 -23.41 -22.36 20.23
CA THR A 54 -24.44 -21.32 20.11
C THR A 54 -23.82 -19.94 20.00
N PHE A 55 -24.21 -19.30 18.91
CA PHE A 55 -23.62 -18.10 18.37
C PHE A 55 -24.58 -16.93 18.50
N TRP A 56 -24.05 -15.77 18.91
CA TRP A 56 -24.82 -14.55 19.06
C TRP A 56 -24.49 -13.59 17.93
N VAL A 57 -25.49 -13.34 17.09
CA VAL A 57 -25.54 -12.24 16.13
C VAL A 57 -26.11 -11.04 16.88
N VAL A 58 -25.32 -9.98 17.07
CA VAL A 58 -25.76 -8.72 17.68
C VAL A 58 -25.55 -7.59 16.69
N THR A 59 -26.63 -7.10 16.08
CA THR A 59 -26.59 -5.87 15.30
C THR A 59 -26.62 -4.64 16.21
N ARG A 60 -25.88 -3.57 15.83
CA ARG A 60 -25.92 -2.28 16.53
C ARG A 60 -26.35 -1.16 15.59
N GLU A 61 -27.38 -0.42 16.04
CA GLU A 61 -28.04 0.71 15.36
C GLU A 61 -29.04 0.22 14.29
N ASN A 62 -30.37 0.33 14.50
CA ASN A 62 -31.27 1.51 14.42
C ASN A 62 -31.52 1.93 12.95
N THR A 63 -32.58 1.48 12.27
CA THR A 63 -33.99 1.72 12.66
C THR A 63 -34.98 0.60 12.29
N GLY A 64 -35.91 0.26 13.20
CA GLY A 64 -37.14 -0.46 12.84
C GLY A 64 -36.95 -1.96 12.55
N ALA A 65 -36.76 -2.75 13.62
CA ALA A 65 -36.53 -4.19 13.61
C ALA A 65 -37.23 -4.99 12.48
N ALA A 66 -36.42 -5.53 11.57
CA ALA A 66 -36.69 -6.78 10.87
C ALA A 66 -35.83 -7.90 11.51
N PRO A 67 -36.30 -9.15 11.54
CA PRO A 67 -35.49 -10.25 12.05
C PRO A 67 -34.33 -10.55 11.10
N VAL A 68 -33.15 -10.82 11.65
CA VAL A 68 -32.06 -11.45 10.89
C VAL A 68 -32.60 -12.77 10.37
N ASN A 69 -32.74 -12.90 9.05
CA ASN A 69 -33.44 -14.02 8.40
C ASN A 69 -32.55 -15.27 8.30
N ALA A 70 -32.02 -15.67 9.44
CA ALA A 70 -30.90 -16.58 9.62
C ALA A 70 -31.30 -18.07 9.48
N GLY A 71 -31.97 -18.43 8.40
CA GLY A 71 -32.40 -19.80 8.12
C GLY A 71 -33.28 -20.42 9.21
N SER A 72 -33.28 -21.75 9.30
CA SER A 72 -34.10 -22.52 10.25
C SER A 72 -33.38 -22.90 11.56
N SER A 73 -32.06 -22.68 11.65
CA SER A 73 -31.21 -23.01 12.80
C SER A 73 -31.05 -21.87 13.81
N CYS A 74 -31.71 -20.73 13.57
CA CYS A 74 -31.56 -19.54 14.37
C CYS A 74 -32.88 -19.08 14.99
N THR A 75 -32.81 -18.67 16.26
CA THR A 75 -33.95 -18.22 17.06
C THR A 75 -33.71 -16.78 17.51
N GLN A 76 -34.68 -15.90 17.27
CA GLN A 76 -34.65 -14.54 17.79
C GLN A 76 -34.77 -14.55 19.32
N VAL A 77 -33.81 -13.95 20.03
CA VAL A 77 -33.71 -14.09 21.50
C VAL A 77 -34.37 -12.93 22.23
N THR A 78 -34.26 -11.71 21.71
CA THR A 78 -34.77 -10.50 22.35
C THR A 78 -35.31 -9.50 21.32
N THR A 79 -36.00 -8.47 21.80
CA THR A 79 -36.45 -7.31 21.00
C THR A 79 -35.31 -6.48 20.41
N ASN A 80 -34.07 -6.71 20.82
CA ASN A 80 -32.92 -5.84 20.52
C ASN A 80 -32.08 -6.41 19.35
N ALA A 81 -32.75 -6.96 18.33
CA ALA A 81 -32.14 -7.56 17.14
C ALA A 81 -31.05 -8.63 17.42
N GLN A 82 -31.13 -9.32 18.57
CA GLN A 82 -30.24 -10.42 18.90
C GLN A 82 -30.81 -11.75 18.41
N VAL A 83 -30.01 -12.49 17.64
CA VAL A 83 -30.36 -13.81 17.14
C VAL A 83 -29.33 -14.83 17.61
N ARG A 84 -29.83 -15.98 18.08
CA ARG A 84 -29.02 -17.12 18.53
C ARG A 84 -29.10 -18.22 17.49
N CYS A 85 -27.96 -18.59 16.94
CA CYS A 85 -27.83 -19.66 15.96
C CYS A 85 -27.17 -20.88 16.59
N GLU A 86 -27.69 -22.08 16.30
CA GLU A 86 -26.99 -23.34 16.53
C GLU A 86 -26.21 -23.69 15.26
N ILE A 87 -24.88 -23.84 15.38
CA ILE A 87 -23.98 -24.11 14.25
C ILE A 87 -23.10 -25.31 14.59
N THR A 88 -23.08 -26.30 13.71
CA THR A 88 -22.05 -27.36 13.71
C THR A 88 -21.23 -27.20 12.44
N GLY A 89 -19.90 -27.00 12.56
CA GLY A 89 -18.99 -26.85 11.42
C GLY A 89 -18.67 -25.39 11.07
N ILE A 90 -18.46 -25.10 9.79
CA ILE A 90 -18.11 -23.75 9.30
C ILE A 90 -19.38 -22.90 9.19
N ALA A 91 -19.32 -21.65 9.65
CA ALA A 91 -20.37 -20.66 9.46
C ALA A 91 -20.10 -19.86 8.17
N SER A 92 -20.99 -19.93 7.19
CA SER A 92 -20.94 -19.02 6.03
C SER A 92 -21.87 -17.83 6.30
N LEU A 93 -21.38 -16.61 6.09
CA LEU A 93 -22.09 -15.36 6.29
C LEU A 93 -21.91 -14.49 5.05
N SER A 94 -23.02 -14.09 4.43
CA SER A 94 -23.04 -13.10 3.35
C SER A 94 -23.72 -11.85 3.92
N LEU A 95 -23.04 -10.70 3.77
CA LEU A 95 -23.40 -9.45 4.42
C LEU A 95 -24.33 -8.61 3.54
N GLY A 96 -24.07 -8.50 2.23
CA GLY A 96 -24.98 -7.90 1.24
C GLY A 96 -24.62 -6.45 0.89
N ASP A 97 -25.49 -5.74 0.16
CA ASP A 97 -25.15 -4.39 -0.33
C ASP A 97 -25.12 -3.31 0.77
N GLY A 98 -23.95 -2.72 1.03
CA GLY A 98 -23.69 -1.52 1.83
C GLY A 98 -22.47 -1.66 2.75
N ASP A 99 -21.84 -0.55 3.15
CA ASP A 99 -20.62 -0.55 4.00
C ASP A 99 -20.85 -1.31 5.33
N ASP A 100 -20.36 -2.55 5.42
CA ASP A 100 -20.65 -3.49 6.49
C ASP A 100 -19.45 -3.72 7.41
N ARG A 101 -19.72 -3.93 8.70
CA ARG A 101 -18.68 -4.09 9.73
C ARG A 101 -18.91 -5.32 10.58
N VAL A 102 -18.06 -6.32 10.41
CA VAL A 102 -18.04 -7.54 11.21
C VAL A 102 -16.90 -7.54 12.23
N THR A 103 -17.19 -8.04 13.43
CA THR A 103 -16.15 -8.55 14.33
C THR A 103 -16.54 -9.92 14.85
N LYS A 104 -15.85 -10.96 14.34
CA LYS A 104 -15.95 -12.34 14.80
C LYS A 104 -15.01 -12.60 15.97
N THR A 105 -15.51 -13.34 16.95
CA THR A 105 -14.72 -13.88 18.04
C THR A 105 -15.26 -15.27 18.35
N ALA A 106 -14.83 -16.24 17.54
CA ALA A 106 -15.33 -17.61 17.55
C ALA A 106 -14.25 -18.62 17.95
N ASN A 107 -14.48 -19.26 19.11
CA ASN A 107 -13.71 -20.42 19.53
C ASN A 107 -14.16 -21.67 18.74
N GLY A 108 -13.23 -22.29 18.01
CA GLY A 108 -13.33 -23.64 17.46
C GLY A 108 -14.17 -23.83 16.19
N HIS A 109 -14.67 -22.77 15.57
CA HIS A 109 -15.53 -22.85 14.38
C HIS A 109 -15.04 -21.89 13.30
N GLY A 110 -14.65 -22.42 12.14
CA GLY A 110 -14.24 -21.60 11.00
C GLY A 110 -15.38 -20.73 10.46
N ALA A 111 -15.05 -19.68 9.73
CA ALA A 111 -16.04 -18.92 8.96
C ALA A 111 -15.66 -18.75 7.51
N ILE A 112 -16.69 -18.54 6.70
CA ILE A 112 -16.59 -17.83 5.42
C ILE A 112 -17.41 -16.56 5.62
N ILE A 113 -16.81 -15.40 5.39
CA ILE A 113 -17.49 -14.11 5.47
C ILE A 113 -17.33 -13.44 4.11
N ASN A 114 -18.45 -13.12 3.46
CA ASN A 114 -18.49 -12.33 2.24
C ASN A 114 -19.03 -10.95 2.61
N GLY A 115 -18.33 -9.89 2.21
CA GLY A 115 -18.88 -8.54 2.22
C GLY A 115 -20.02 -8.40 1.22
N GLU A 116 -19.75 -8.78 -0.03
CA GLU A 116 -20.54 -8.41 -1.20
C GLU A 116 -20.27 -6.92 -1.55
N SER A 117 -21.24 -6.10 -1.95
CA SER A 117 -20.94 -4.74 -2.44
C SER A 117 -20.91 -3.70 -1.32
N GLY A 118 -19.84 -2.92 -1.18
CA GLY A 118 -19.75 -1.85 -0.17
C GLY A 118 -18.37 -1.80 0.48
N ALA A 119 -18.04 -0.69 1.15
CA ALA A 119 -16.72 -0.54 1.77
C ALA A 119 -16.69 -1.19 3.17
N ASP A 120 -16.23 -2.43 3.22
CA ASP A 120 -16.42 -3.35 4.33
C ASP A 120 -15.26 -3.41 5.33
N THR A 121 -15.55 -3.99 6.49
CA THR A 121 -14.57 -4.20 7.56
C THR A 121 -14.79 -5.56 8.20
N LEU A 122 -14.04 -6.55 7.73
CA LEU A 122 -14.14 -7.96 8.10
C LEU A 122 -13.02 -8.33 9.08
N VAL A 123 -13.31 -8.32 10.38
CA VAL A 123 -12.32 -8.64 11.43
C VAL A 123 -12.64 -9.95 12.12
N VAL A 124 -11.69 -10.88 12.14
CA VAL A 124 -11.84 -12.22 12.71
C VAL A 124 -10.77 -12.49 13.78
N ARG A 125 -11.18 -13.08 14.91
CA ARG A 125 -10.35 -13.26 16.12
C ARG A 125 -10.63 -14.62 16.73
N ASP A 126 -10.11 -15.65 16.08
CA ASP A 126 -10.67 -16.99 16.14
C ASP A 126 -9.66 -18.06 16.57
N THR A 127 -10.18 -19.26 16.86
CA THR A 127 -9.35 -20.45 17.08
C THR A 127 -9.63 -21.56 16.05
N ALA A 128 -10.10 -21.18 14.85
CA ALA A 128 -10.25 -22.03 13.68
C ALA A 128 -10.15 -21.18 12.40
N ALA A 129 -9.69 -21.79 11.30
CA ALA A 129 -9.46 -21.15 10.00
C ALA A 129 -10.68 -20.39 9.45
N ALA A 130 -10.43 -19.25 8.82
CA ALA A 130 -11.42 -18.36 8.23
C ALA A 130 -11.10 -18.04 6.76
N THR A 131 -12.14 -17.78 5.99
CA THR A 131 -12.08 -17.18 4.66
C THR A 131 -12.82 -15.86 4.71
N LEU A 132 -12.14 -14.77 4.37
CA LEU A 132 -12.69 -13.43 4.24
C LEU A 132 -12.67 -13.08 2.75
N ASN A 133 -13.82 -12.75 2.20
CA ASN A 133 -13.97 -12.20 0.86
C ASN A 133 -14.53 -10.80 1.07
N GLY A 134 -13.83 -9.77 0.58
CA GLY A 134 -14.35 -8.41 0.57
C GLY A 134 -15.53 -8.33 -0.39
N GLY A 135 -15.23 -8.02 -1.64
CA GLY A 135 -16.18 -7.98 -2.74
C GLY A 135 -15.80 -6.90 -3.73
N PRO A 136 -16.77 -6.27 -4.42
CA PRO A 136 -16.52 -5.00 -5.07
C PRO A 136 -16.60 -3.81 -4.08
N ASP A 137 -15.72 -2.82 -4.30
CA ASP A 137 -15.42 -1.64 -3.45
C ASP A 137 -14.25 -1.89 -2.46
N ASN A 138 -13.80 -0.85 -1.74
CA ASN A 138 -12.52 -0.85 -1.01
C ASN A 138 -12.67 -1.33 0.46
N ASP A 139 -12.04 -2.45 0.79
CA ASP A 139 -12.30 -3.21 2.01
C ASP A 139 -11.14 -3.28 3.01
N TYR A 140 -11.46 -3.64 4.26
CA TYR A 140 -10.48 -3.98 5.29
C TYR A 140 -10.69 -5.38 5.84
N LEU A 141 -9.76 -6.30 5.59
CA LEU A 141 -9.78 -7.69 6.03
C LEU A 141 -8.67 -7.94 7.05
N GLU A 142 -9.02 -8.34 8.27
CA GLU A 142 -8.07 -8.67 9.34
C GLU A 142 -8.41 -10.04 9.95
N ALA A 143 -7.55 -11.02 9.70
CA ALA A 143 -7.50 -12.26 10.45
C ALA A 143 -6.52 -12.13 11.64
N VAL A 144 -6.86 -12.75 12.76
CA VAL A 144 -6.06 -12.69 14.00
C VAL A 144 -6.07 -14.06 14.66
N GLY A 145 -4.97 -14.78 14.46
CA GLY A 145 -4.71 -16.08 15.07
C GLY A 145 -3.25 -16.49 14.85
N PRO A 146 -2.95 -17.78 15.12
CA PRO A 146 -1.76 -18.51 14.65
C PRO A 146 -2.16 -19.58 13.59
N LEU A 147 -3.19 -19.31 12.78
CA LEU A 147 -3.93 -20.32 12.02
C LEU A 147 -3.62 -20.22 10.52
N VAL A 148 -4.45 -20.82 9.68
CA VAL A 148 -4.30 -20.69 8.23
C VAL A 148 -5.61 -20.13 7.74
N ASP A 149 -5.59 -18.83 7.47
CA ASP A 149 -6.73 -18.07 7.00
C ASP A 149 -6.57 -17.76 5.50
N THR A 150 -7.65 -17.32 4.86
CA THR A 150 -7.66 -16.88 3.45
C THR A 150 -8.32 -15.53 3.38
N LEU A 151 -7.61 -14.55 2.85
CA LEU A 151 -8.09 -13.19 2.63
C LEU A 151 -8.10 -12.96 1.12
N ASN A 152 -9.27 -12.62 0.59
CA ASN A 152 -9.47 -12.20 -0.79
C ASN A 152 -10.02 -10.78 -0.71
N GLY A 153 -9.28 -9.78 -1.20
CA GLY A 153 -9.83 -8.43 -1.39
C GLY A 153 -11.02 -8.47 -2.34
N ASP A 154 -10.83 -9.19 -3.45
CA ASP A 154 -11.66 -9.22 -4.63
C ASP A 154 -11.44 -7.97 -5.50
N ALA A 155 -12.28 -6.93 -5.50
CA ALA A 155 -12.18 -5.83 -6.46
C ALA A 155 -12.36 -4.43 -5.83
N GLY A 156 -11.26 -3.87 -5.32
CA GLY A 156 -11.18 -2.55 -4.71
C GLY A 156 -9.73 -2.09 -4.57
N ASP A 157 -9.47 -1.00 -3.83
CA ASP A 157 -8.14 -0.76 -3.26
C ASP A 157 -8.17 -1.22 -1.79
N ASP A 158 -7.84 -2.48 -1.55
CA ASP A 158 -8.12 -3.20 -0.30
C ASP A 158 -6.97 -3.19 0.71
N GLN A 159 -7.29 -3.46 1.97
CA GLN A 159 -6.34 -3.55 3.08
C GLN A 159 -6.40 -4.91 3.77
N LEU A 160 -5.34 -5.69 3.58
CA LEU A 160 -5.29 -7.10 3.97
C LEU A 160 -4.29 -7.36 5.10
N ARG A 161 -4.71 -8.09 6.14
CA ARG A 161 -3.88 -8.44 7.32
C ARG A 161 -4.16 -9.87 7.78
N GLY A 162 -3.27 -10.80 7.44
CA GLY A 162 -3.41 -12.23 7.80
C GLY A 162 -3.25 -12.55 9.29
N GLY A 163 -2.41 -11.80 10.01
CA GLY A 163 -2.06 -12.13 11.39
C GLY A 163 -0.86 -13.08 11.43
N ALA A 164 -0.81 -14.07 12.32
CA ALA A 164 0.23 -15.10 12.27
C ALA A 164 -0.36 -16.38 11.69
N GLY A 165 0.33 -16.99 10.74
CA GLY A 165 -0.25 -18.10 10.01
C GLY A 165 0.56 -18.57 8.82
N ALA A 166 0.00 -19.54 8.11
CA ALA A 166 0.37 -19.82 6.72
C ALA A 166 -0.76 -19.38 5.80
N ASP A 167 -1.11 -18.11 5.92
CA ASP A 167 -2.30 -17.53 5.32
C ASP A 167 -2.15 -17.41 3.81
N VAL A 168 -3.28 -17.36 3.10
CA VAL A 168 -3.31 -17.03 1.67
C VAL A 168 -3.89 -15.63 1.54
N ILE A 169 -3.12 -14.70 0.98
CA ILE A 169 -3.49 -13.30 0.79
C ILE A 169 -3.54 -13.02 -0.71
N ASN A 170 -4.74 -12.80 -1.24
CA ASN A 170 -4.99 -12.36 -2.61
C ASN A 170 -5.55 -10.93 -2.55
N GLY A 171 -4.97 -10.00 -3.29
CA GLY A 171 -5.56 -8.69 -3.52
C GLY A 171 -6.72 -8.84 -4.49
N GLY A 172 -6.40 -8.68 -5.77
CA GLY A 172 -7.30 -8.88 -6.90
C GLY A 172 -7.25 -7.68 -7.85
N PRO A 173 -8.35 -7.36 -8.55
CA PRO A 173 -8.38 -6.18 -9.40
C PRO A 173 -8.46 -4.83 -8.65
N GLY A 174 -7.32 -4.24 -8.33
CA GLY A 174 -7.24 -2.82 -7.97
C GLY A 174 -5.84 -2.31 -7.60
N ASN A 175 -5.68 -1.78 -6.38
CA ASN A 175 -4.40 -1.34 -5.83
C ASN A 175 -4.33 -1.69 -4.34
N ASP A 176 -3.98 -2.95 -4.07
CA ASP A 176 -4.18 -3.58 -2.77
C ASP A 176 -2.98 -3.43 -1.86
N THR A 177 -3.21 -3.41 -0.54
CA THR A 177 -2.17 -3.20 0.47
C THR A 177 -2.15 -4.31 1.50
N PHE A 178 -1.05 -5.07 1.54
CA PHE A 178 -0.75 -5.95 2.66
C PHE A 178 -0.17 -5.16 3.84
N LEU A 179 -0.76 -5.37 5.02
CA LEU A 179 -0.48 -4.64 6.25
C LEU A 179 0.19 -5.54 7.29
N VAL A 180 1.52 -5.49 7.36
CA VAL A 180 2.36 -6.25 8.30
C VAL A 180 2.04 -5.93 9.77
N ALA A 181 2.17 -6.93 10.65
CA ALA A 181 1.79 -6.80 12.05
C ALA A 181 2.55 -7.72 13.01
N GLY A 182 3.22 -7.13 13.99
CA GLY A 182 3.55 -7.78 15.25
C GLY A 182 4.81 -8.64 15.24
N GLY A 183 5.92 -8.10 14.73
CA GLY A 183 7.25 -8.74 14.78
C GLY A 183 8.04 -8.41 13.53
N THR A 184 9.22 -9.03 13.36
CA THR A 184 9.94 -9.03 12.09
C THR A 184 9.27 -9.98 11.11
N TRP A 185 9.05 -9.51 9.89
CA TRP A 185 8.48 -10.24 8.76
C TRP A 185 9.46 -10.35 7.59
N THR A 186 9.19 -11.30 6.70
CA THR A 186 9.82 -11.42 5.38
C THR A 186 8.67 -11.62 4.40
N VAL A 187 8.44 -10.72 3.45
CA VAL A 187 7.29 -10.76 2.53
C VAL A 187 7.79 -10.61 1.11
N SER A 188 7.34 -11.49 0.23
CA SER A 188 7.50 -11.41 -1.23
C SER A 188 6.14 -11.27 -1.89
N LEU A 189 6.09 -10.68 -3.09
CA LEU A 189 4.89 -10.56 -3.92
C LEU A 189 5.03 -11.45 -5.16
N ASP A 190 5.27 -12.75 -4.95
CA ASP A 190 5.75 -13.68 -5.99
C ASP A 190 4.88 -14.93 -6.22
N ASP A 191 3.72 -15.02 -5.59
CA ASP A 191 2.81 -16.18 -5.60
C ASP A 191 3.43 -17.49 -5.04
N VAL A 192 4.53 -17.40 -4.26
CA VAL A 192 5.19 -18.53 -3.61
C VAL A 192 5.06 -18.44 -2.09
N ALA A 193 4.61 -19.53 -1.47
CA ALA A 193 4.50 -19.63 -0.02
C ALA A 193 5.87 -19.55 0.70
N ASN A 194 6.32 -18.33 1.02
CA ASN A 194 7.48 -18.05 1.86
C ASN A 194 7.39 -16.72 2.64
N ASP A 195 6.19 -16.17 2.80
CA ASP A 195 5.97 -14.80 3.27
C ASP A 195 5.52 -14.75 4.73
N GLY A 196 6.46 -14.50 5.65
CA GLY A 196 6.15 -14.05 7.00
C GLY A 196 6.55 -15.02 8.11
N VAL A 197 5.93 -14.83 9.27
CA VAL A 197 6.25 -15.62 10.47
C VAL A 197 5.50 -16.96 10.46
N SER A 198 6.18 -18.01 10.92
CA SER A 198 5.74 -19.41 10.93
C SER A 198 4.24 -19.65 11.25
N PRO A 199 3.53 -20.53 10.50
CA PRO A 199 4.04 -21.42 9.45
C PRO A 199 4.14 -20.83 8.03
N VAL A 200 4.20 -19.50 7.89
CA VAL A 200 4.62 -18.76 6.68
C VAL A 200 3.53 -18.65 5.61
N ALA A 201 3.08 -17.41 5.35
CA ALA A 201 2.00 -17.11 4.43
C ALA A 201 2.45 -17.14 2.95
N ASN A 202 1.48 -16.89 2.07
CA ASN A 202 1.61 -16.77 0.63
C ASN A 202 0.90 -15.47 0.24
N VAL A 203 1.68 -14.42 -0.03
CA VAL A 203 1.17 -13.14 -0.52
C VAL A 203 1.31 -13.11 -2.03
N HIS A 204 0.16 -13.02 -2.70
CA HIS A 204 0.10 -13.10 -4.15
C HIS A 204 0.68 -11.85 -4.83
N SER A 205 1.08 -12.01 -6.08
CA SER A 205 1.62 -10.92 -6.92
C SER A 205 0.53 -9.93 -7.40
N ASP A 206 -0.75 -10.22 -7.08
CA ASP A 206 -1.92 -9.36 -7.25
C ASP A 206 -2.19 -8.44 -6.03
N VAL A 207 -1.16 -8.23 -5.20
CA VAL A 207 -1.10 -7.17 -4.20
C VAL A 207 -0.02 -6.18 -4.62
N GLU A 208 -0.35 -4.90 -4.78
CA GLU A 208 0.60 -3.88 -5.27
C GLU A 208 1.44 -3.25 -4.14
N ASN A 209 1.00 -3.29 -2.89
CA ASN A 209 1.60 -2.47 -1.83
C ASN A 209 1.87 -3.28 -0.56
N ILE A 210 3.00 -3.02 0.11
CA ILE A 210 3.28 -3.56 1.45
C ILE A 210 3.61 -2.41 2.41
N THR A 211 2.96 -2.41 3.58
CA THR A 211 3.34 -1.57 4.72
C THR A 211 3.81 -2.44 5.88
N GLY A 212 5.10 -2.36 6.18
CA GLY A 212 5.80 -2.86 7.37
C GLY A 212 5.34 -2.19 8.68
N ASP A 213 5.90 -2.57 9.82
CA ASP A 213 5.42 -2.09 11.13
C ASP A 213 6.37 -1.16 11.93
N GLN A 214 7.10 -1.70 12.90
CA GLN A 214 7.98 -1.03 13.86
C GLN A 214 9.15 -1.95 14.29
N PHE A 215 9.37 -3.03 13.54
CA PHE A 215 10.46 -3.98 13.66
C PHE A 215 11.16 -4.09 12.31
N GLY A 216 12.44 -4.52 12.30
CA GLY A 216 13.18 -4.71 11.05
C GLY A 216 12.56 -5.81 10.20
N ASP A 217 11.97 -5.44 9.07
CA ASP A 217 11.27 -6.30 8.12
C ASP A 217 12.12 -6.56 6.84
N THR A 218 11.69 -7.51 6.02
CA THR A 218 12.25 -7.72 4.67
C THR A 218 11.11 -7.76 3.67
N LEU A 219 10.99 -6.74 2.82
CA LEU A 219 9.86 -6.53 1.91
C LEU A 219 10.36 -6.59 0.47
N THR A 220 9.79 -7.49 -0.34
CA THR A 220 10.18 -7.73 -1.73
C THR A 220 8.97 -7.52 -2.65
N GLY A 221 9.16 -6.71 -3.68
CA GLY A 221 8.16 -6.42 -4.72
C GLY A 221 7.94 -7.57 -5.71
N SER A 222 7.15 -7.29 -6.75
CA SER A 222 6.85 -8.20 -7.85
C SER A 222 7.57 -7.74 -9.14
N ALA A 223 6.97 -7.97 -10.32
CA ALA A 223 7.45 -7.41 -11.58
C ALA A 223 6.53 -6.28 -12.11
N ALA A 224 5.72 -5.72 -11.21
CA ALA A 224 4.84 -4.59 -11.44
C ALA A 224 5.18 -3.45 -10.45
N ALA A 225 4.77 -2.23 -10.76
CA ALA A 225 5.05 -1.07 -9.91
C ALA A 225 4.43 -1.22 -8.51
N ASN A 226 5.27 -1.23 -7.48
CA ASN A 226 4.87 -1.42 -6.09
C ASN A 226 5.05 -0.17 -5.22
N VAL A 227 4.35 -0.13 -4.08
CA VAL A 227 4.70 0.76 -2.96
C VAL A 227 5.13 -0.06 -1.76
N LEU A 228 6.42 -0.02 -1.44
CA LEU A 228 6.99 -0.70 -0.28
C LEU A 228 7.34 0.32 0.80
N ARG A 229 6.87 0.09 2.02
CA ARG A 229 7.14 0.95 3.18
C ARG A 229 7.64 0.11 4.34
N GLY A 230 8.90 0.25 4.74
CA GLY A 230 9.48 -0.44 5.90
C GLY A 230 8.83 0.00 7.21
N GLY A 231 8.81 1.32 7.44
CA GLY A 231 7.99 1.95 8.47
C GLY A 231 8.80 2.35 9.69
N GLY A 232 9.31 1.38 10.43
CA GLY A 232 10.28 1.67 11.48
C GLY A 232 11.02 0.41 11.89
N GLY A 233 12.34 0.47 11.95
CA GLY A 233 13.11 -0.76 12.11
C GLY A 233 14.48 -0.62 11.47
N ASN A 234 15.02 -1.76 11.06
CA ASN A 234 16.16 -1.79 10.15
C ASN A 234 15.69 -2.69 9.00
N ASP A 235 15.10 -2.07 8.00
CA ASP A 235 14.31 -2.75 7.00
C ASP A 235 15.15 -3.09 5.76
N THR A 236 14.79 -4.17 5.07
CA THR A 236 15.37 -4.52 3.77
C THR A 236 14.28 -4.47 2.72
N LEU A 237 14.38 -3.55 1.77
CA LEU A 237 13.40 -3.36 0.69
C LEU A 237 14.05 -3.76 -0.64
N ASP A 238 13.32 -4.50 -1.48
CA ASP A 238 13.77 -4.88 -2.82
C ASP A 238 12.61 -4.69 -3.80
N GLY A 239 12.64 -3.62 -4.61
CA GLY A 239 11.54 -3.27 -5.53
C GLY A 239 11.32 -4.31 -6.64
N LYS A 240 12.38 -5.03 -7.01
CA LYS A 240 12.48 -6.06 -8.05
C LYS A 240 12.33 -5.60 -9.49
N GLY A 241 11.22 -4.99 -9.85
CA GLY A 241 10.87 -4.80 -11.25
C GLY A 241 9.63 -3.96 -11.41
N GLY A 242 9.75 -2.69 -11.80
CA GLY A 242 8.60 -1.81 -11.75
C GLY A 242 8.92 -0.36 -11.99
N ALA A 243 8.13 0.51 -11.39
CA ALA A 243 8.44 1.94 -11.28
C ALA A 243 7.98 2.31 -9.88
N ASP A 244 8.81 1.94 -8.92
CA ASP A 244 8.41 1.69 -7.55
C ASP A 244 8.49 2.94 -6.69
N GLN A 245 7.81 2.88 -5.55
CA GLN A 245 7.96 3.85 -4.48
C GLN A 245 8.44 3.14 -3.22
N LEU A 246 9.72 3.30 -2.91
CA LEU A 246 10.42 2.61 -1.83
C LEU A 246 10.67 3.57 -0.67
N PHE A 247 10.07 3.30 0.49
CA PHE A 247 10.15 4.13 1.69
C PHE A 247 10.76 3.34 2.85
N GLY A 248 11.98 3.67 3.27
CA GLY A 248 12.55 3.13 4.52
C GLY A 248 11.80 3.66 5.76
N ASP A 249 11.39 4.93 5.71
CA ASP A 249 10.76 5.72 6.77
C ASP A 249 11.64 5.97 8.00
N GLY A 250 12.15 4.95 8.71
CA GLY A 250 12.80 5.21 10.00
C GLY A 250 13.61 4.09 10.63
N GLY A 251 14.91 4.12 10.39
CA GLY A 251 15.91 3.52 11.26
C GLY A 251 17.24 3.32 10.56
N ASN A 252 17.50 2.16 9.97
CA ASN A 252 18.80 1.87 9.36
C ASN A 252 18.59 0.86 8.23
N ASP A 253 18.20 1.37 7.07
CA ASP A 253 17.52 0.59 6.04
C ASP A 253 18.44 0.22 4.87
N THR A 254 18.11 -0.87 4.18
CA THR A 254 18.84 -1.40 3.03
C THR A 254 17.88 -1.56 1.85
N ILE A 255 18.03 -0.74 0.82
CA ILE A 255 17.13 -0.70 -0.33
C ILE A 255 17.84 -1.21 -1.58
N ASN A 256 17.20 -2.10 -2.34
CA ASN A 256 17.61 -2.51 -3.68
C ASN A 256 16.54 -2.07 -4.69
N ALA A 257 16.93 -1.15 -5.57
CA ALA A 257 16.11 -0.55 -6.63
C ALA A 257 16.74 -0.76 -8.02
N ARG A 258 17.62 -1.77 -8.13
CA ARG A 258 18.44 -1.96 -9.33
C ARG A 258 17.79 -2.92 -10.33
N ASP A 259 16.80 -2.44 -11.08
CA ASP A 259 16.08 -3.19 -12.11
C ASP A 259 16.25 -2.63 -13.54
N GLY A 260 16.85 -1.44 -13.69
CA GLY A 260 17.01 -0.70 -14.94
C GLY A 260 15.81 0.16 -15.36
N ILE A 261 14.80 0.31 -14.49
CA ILE A 261 13.68 1.23 -14.64
C ILE A 261 13.95 2.44 -13.72
N ALA A 262 12.94 3.25 -13.38
CA ALA A 262 13.14 4.53 -12.71
C ALA A 262 12.22 4.62 -11.48
N ASP A 263 12.83 4.47 -10.31
CA ASP A 263 12.15 4.40 -9.03
C ASP A 263 12.12 5.75 -8.29
N THR A 264 11.24 5.85 -7.29
CA THR A 264 11.23 6.93 -6.31
C THR A 264 11.57 6.39 -4.93
N ILE A 265 12.70 6.84 -4.38
CA ILE A 265 13.28 6.28 -3.16
C ILE A 265 13.37 7.37 -2.08
N ASP A 266 12.78 7.11 -0.91
CA ASP A 266 12.91 7.93 0.30
C ASP A 266 13.40 7.05 1.44
N CYS A 267 14.71 7.06 1.71
CA CYS A 267 15.30 6.23 2.76
C CYS A 267 14.79 6.61 4.18
N GLY A 268 14.38 7.87 4.40
CA GLY A 268 13.76 8.29 5.67
C GLY A 268 14.72 8.87 6.72
N ASP A 269 14.40 8.64 8.00
CA ASP A 269 15.20 9.06 9.16
C ASP A 269 16.17 7.93 9.58
N GLY A 270 17.43 7.95 9.13
CA GLY A 270 18.32 6.82 9.45
C GLY A 270 19.82 6.99 9.26
N ALA A 271 20.44 5.88 8.87
CA ALA A 271 21.80 5.81 8.36
C ALA A 271 21.80 4.66 7.34
N ASP A 272 21.33 5.03 6.16
CA ASP A 272 20.69 4.11 5.22
C ASP A 272 21.58 3.82 4.02
N SER A 273 21.31 2.69 3.37
CA SER A 273 22.05 2.23 2.21
C SER A 273 21.12 1.81 1.08
N VAL A 274 21.47 2.19 -0.14
CA VAL A 274 20.68 1.89 -1.33
C VAL A 274 21.58 1.51 -2.50
N VAL A 275 21.19 0.46 -3.21
CA VAL A 275 21.69 0.14 -4.55
C VAL A 275 20.62 0.61 -5.55
N ALA A 276 20.99 1.54 -6.42
CA ALA A 276 20.09 2.27 -7.30
C ALA A 276 20.62 2.33 -8.73
N ASP A 277 19.72 2.63 -9.67
CA ASP A 277 20.05 2.97 -11.05
C ASP A 277 20.09 4.50 -11.25
N VAL A 278 20.74 4.96 -12.32
CA VAL A 278 21.00 6.40 -12.53
C VAL A 278 19.76 7.22 -12.88
N GLN A 279 18.66 6.54 -13.19
CA GLN A 279 17.35 7.11 -13.50
C GLN A 279 16.52 7.40 -12.24
N ASP A 280 16.91 6.85 -11.08
CA ASP A 280 16.14 6.92 -9.85
C ASP A 280 16.10 8.31 -9.22
N VAL A 281 15.00 8.58 -8.51
CA VAL A 281 14.81 9.80 -7.73
C VAL A 281 15.01 9.48 -6.24
N LEU A 282 16.24 9.69 -5.77
CA LEU A 282 16.62 9.40 -4.38
C LEU A 282 16.45 10.60 -3.44
N SER A 283 16.06 10.30 -2.19
CA SER A 283 16.02 11.22 -1.06
C SER A 283 16.28 10.49 0.27
N GLY A 284 16.76 11.21 1.28
CA GLY A 284 17.08 10.66 2.61
C GLY A 284 18.41 9.88 2.69
N CYS A 285 18.77 9.11 1.67
CA CYS A 285 19.81 8.08 1.75
C CYS A 285 21.25 8.60 2.02
N GLU A 286 21.92 8.08 3.05
CA GLU A 286 23.33 8.39 3.34
C GLU A 286 24.34 7.69 2.42
N THR A 287 24.08 6.43 2.05
CA THR A 287 25.00 5.60 1.26
C THR A 287 24.33 5.14 -0.02
N VAL A 288 24.71 5.71 -1.16
CA VAL A 288 24.20 5.32 -2.48
C VAL A 288 25.29 4.57 -3.25
N ALA A 289 24.97 3.40 -3.77
CA ALA A 289 25.80 2.64 -4.69
C ALA A 289 25.09 2.51 -6.04
N TYR A 290 25.77 2.95 -7.11
CA TYR A 290 25.35 2.70 -8.48
C TYR A 290 26.11 1.49 -9.05
N ALA A 291 25.60 0.94 -10.14
CA ALA A 291 26.28 -0.10 -10.92
C ALA A 291 27.70 0.31 -11.35
N ASP A 292 28.57 -0.67 -11.45
CA ASP A 292 29.79 -0.70 -12.27
C ASP A 292 29.58 -1.94 -13.14
N ALA A 293 29.12 -1.76 -14.39
CA ALA A 293 28.63 -2.88 -15.20
C ALA A 293 29.69 -3.50 -16.12
N ASP A 294 30.80 -2.81 -16.36
CA ASP A 294 31.95 -3.33 -17.11
C ASP A 294 33.18 -3.70 -16.26
N GLY A 295 33.22 -3.29 -14.99
CA GLY A 295 34.18 -3.69 -13.97
C GLY A 295 35.42 -2.80 -13.85
N ASP A 296 35.36 -1.55 -14.32
CA ASP A 296 36.50 -0.63 -14.38
C ASP A 296 36.77 0.16 -13.08
N THR A 297 35.87 0.04 -12.08
CA THR A 297 35.84 0.72 -10.76
C THR A 297 35.26 2.13 -10.71
N PHE A 298 34.81 2.69 -11.83
CA PHE A 298 33.87 3.80 -11.85
C PHE A 298 32.43 3.26 -11.85
N ALA A 299 31.49 4.10 -11.44
CA ALA A 299 30.09 3.71 -11.39
C ALA A 299 29.30 4.49 -12.45
N ALA A 300 28.20 3.92 -12.93
CA ALA A 300 27.34 4.40 -14.01
C ALA A 300 26.89 5.87 -13.92
N ASN A 301 26.94 6.48 -12.73
CA ASN A 301 26.61 7.90 -12.51
C ASN A 301 27.80 8.86 -12.70
N VAL A 302 29.01 8.32 -12.90
CA VAL A 302 30.27 9.04 -13.14
C VAL A 302 30.90 8.61 -14.47
N ASP A 303 30.68 7.36 -14.86
CA ASP A 303 30.99 6.84 -16.19
C ASP A 303 29.98 7.34 -17.24
N CYS A 304 30.47 7.63 -18.43
CA CYS A 304 29.69 8.06 -19.59
C CYS A 304 29.40 6.93 -20.60
N ASP A 305 30.01 5.74 -20.47
CA ASP A 305 29.65 4.51 -21.18
C ASP A 305 29.98 3.25 -20.34
N ASP A 306 29.19 3.01 -19.28
CA ASP A 306 29.21 1.86 -18.32
C ASP A 306 29.08 0.45 -18.97
N ALA A 307 29.19 0.36 -20.29
CA ALA A 307 29.30 -0.87 -21.07
C ALA A 307 30.69 -1.08 -21.69
N ASN A 308 31.66 -0.20 -21.43
CA ASN A 308 32.97 -0.16 -22.07
C ASN A 308 34.09 0.36 -21.14
N PRO A 309 34.93 -0.53 -20.56
CA PRO A 309 35.87 -0.23 -19.45
C PRO A 309 37.14 0.49 -19.91
N ALA A 310 37.04 1.24 -21.00
CA ALA A 310 38.05 2.11 -21.59
C ALA A 310 37.52 3.56 -21.77
N ILE A 311 36.24 3.79 -21.51
CA ILE A 311 35.60 5.11 -21.40
C ILE A 311 35.30 5.29 -19.93
N HIS A 312 35.98 6.23 -19.27
CA HIS A 312 35.80 6.50 -17.84
C HIS A 312 36.52 7.79 -17.44
N PRO A 313 36.16 8.42 -16.31
CA PRO A 313 36.87 9.59 -15.79
C PRO A 313 38.39 9.39 -15.72
N GLY A 314 39.14 10.18 -16.48
CA GLY A 314 40.61 10.13 -16.51
C GLY A 314 41.22 9.03 -17.40
N ALA A 315 40.45 8.43 -18.31
CA ALA A 315 41.00 7.72 -19.45
C ALA A 315 41.84 8.65 -20.36
N ILE A 316 42.45 8.09 -21.41
CA ILE A 316 43.16 8.89 -22.43
C ILE A 316 42.24 9.05 -23.63
N ASP A 317 41.68 10.25 -23.76
CA ASP A 317 40.98 10.76 -24.94
C ASP A 317 41.78 10.52 -26.24
N LEU A 318 41.11 10.03 -27.28
CA LEU A 318 41.65 9.69 -28.61
C LEU A 318 41.29 10.75 -29.67
N PRO A 319 42.14 11.80 -29.87
CA PRO A 319 41.65 13.07 -30.37
C PRO A 319 41.00 13.06 -31.76
N GLY A 320 39.73 13.46 -31.82
CA GLY A 320 38.89 13.63 -32.99
C GLY A 320 38.35 12.31 -33.56
N ASN A 321 38.04 11.34 -32.71
CA ASN A 321 37.35 10.10 -33.08
C ASN A 321 35.82 10.19 -32.93
N GLY A 322 35.30 11.22 -32.24
CA GLY A 322 33.88 11.43 -31.94
C GLY A 322 33.39 10.84 -30.61
N VAL A 323 34.30 10.35 -29.75
CA VAL A 323 34.02 9.75 -28.43
C VAL A 323 34.72 10.57 -27.35
N ASP A 324 34.09 10.69 -26.19
CA ASP A 324 34.62 11.40 -25.01
C ASP A 324 35.12 10.34 -24.02
N GLU A 325 36.31 9.75 -24.26
CA GLU A 325 36.77 8.63 -23.42
C GLU A 325 37.02 9.04 -21.96
N ASP A 326 37.42 10.29 -21.68
CA ASP A 326 37.73 10.74 -20.32
C ASP A 326 36.54 11.33 -19.56
N CYS A 327 35.34 11.26 -20.17
CA CYS A 327 34.07 11.81 -19.68
C CYS A 327 34.15 13.29 -19.26
N SER A 328 35.01 14.09 -19.91
CA SER A 328 35.18 15.52 -19.60
C SER A 328 34.11 16.41 -20.23
N GLY A 329 33.27 15.86 -21.11
CA GLY A 329 32.12 16.49 -21.76
C GLY A 329 32.30 16.74 -23.26
N ALA A 330 33.46 16.39 -23.85
CA ALA A 330 33.70 16.43 -25.30
C ALA A 330 35.05 15.78 -25.72
N ASP A 331 35.01 14.99 -26.80
CA ASP A 331 36.16 14.56 -27.61
C ASP A 331 37.20 15.67 -27.85
N THR A 332 38.47 15.42 -27.49
CA THR A 332 39.58 16.35 -27.67
C THR A 332 39.80 16.60 -29.16
N PRO A 333 39.83 17.87 -29.61
CA PRO A 333 40.04 18.18 -31.01
C PRO A 333 41.35 17.58 -31.55
N LYS A 334 41.24 16.74 -32.59
CA LYS A 334 42.39 16.21 -33.33
C LYS A 334 43.42 17.31 -33.62
N PRO A 335 44.70 17.14 -33.24
CA PRO A 335 45.74 18.11 -33.54
C PRO A 335 45.76 18.43 -35.03
N GLU A 336 45.38 19.65 -35.38
CA GLU A 336 45.41 20.12 -36.76
C GLU A 336 46.87 20.06 -37.25
N ALA A 337 47.11 19.33 -38.33
CA ALA A 337 48.46 19.11 -38.82
C ALA A 337 49.10 20.45 -39.20
N THR A 338 50.04 20.92 -38.36
CA THR A 338 50.70 22.22 -38.55
C THR A 338 51.25 22.32 -39.97
N ALA A 339 50.64 23.19 -40.77
CA ALA A 339 50.91 23.26 -42.19
C ALA A 339 52.37 23.65 -42.44
N THR A 340 53.19 22.68 -42.87
CA THR A 340 54.53 22.94 -43.40
C THR A 340 54.39 23.92 -44.58
N PRO A 341 55.06 25.09 -44.56
CA PRO A 341 54.86 26.11 -45.58
C PRO A 341 55.33 25.59 -46.94
N THR A 342 54.36 25.31 -47.83
CA THR A 342 54.63 24.93 -49.21
C THR A 342 55.07 26.17 -49.99
N PRO A 343 56.22 26.14 -50.70
CA PRO A 343 56.74 27.33 -51.38
C PRO A 343 55.89 27.76 -52.58
N THR A 344 55.85 29.06 -52.78
CA THR A 344 55.07 29.78 -53.81
C THR A 344 55.28 29.25 -55.22
N ALA A 345 54.19 28.85 -55.89
CA ALA A 345 54.18 28.56 -57.34
C ALA A 345 53.63 29.76 -58.14
N THR A 346 54.31 30.11 -59.23
CA THR A 346 53.97 31.25 -60.10
C THR A 346 53.02 30.81 -61.22
N ALA A 347 52.09 31.68 -61.64
CA ALA A 347 51.19 31.48 -62.79
C ALA A 347 51.97 31.59 -64.14
N THR A 348 51.49 31.30 -65.37
CA THR A 348 50.13 31.17 -65.94
C THR A 348 50.20 30.27 -67.24
N PRO A 349 49.30 30.32 -68.26
CA PRO A 349 48.31 29.29 -68.64
C PRO A 349 48.57 28.50 -69.94
N VAL A 350 47.64 27.58 -70.32
CA VAL A 350 46.88 27.52 -71.61
C VAL A 350 46.12 26.18 -71.72
N ALA A 351 44.96 26.17 -72.41
CA ALA A 351 43.93 25.12 -72.38
C ALA A 351 44.02 24.05 -73.48
N THR A 352 43.28 22.93 -73.34
CA THR A 352 42.22 22.52 -74.32
C THR A 352 41.41 21.28 -73.90
N ALA A 353 40.17 21.22 -74.43
CA ALA A 353 39.30 20.04 -74.65
C ALA A 353 38.46 19.41 -73.50
N SER A 354 37.21 19.12 -73.87
CA SER A 354 36.10 18.40 -73.19
C SER A 354 35.88 17.05 -73.93
N PRO A 355 34.88 16.15 -73.67
CA PRO A 355 33.70 16.29 -72.80
C PRO A 355 33.20 15.03 -72.01
N ALA A 356 32.12 15.24 -71.23
CA ALA A 356 31.08 14.26 -70.81
C ALA A 356 31.52 13.08 -69.89
N ALA A 357 30.72 12.56 -68.94
CA ALA A 357 29.43 12.92 -68.34
C ALA A 357 29.45 12.43 -66.86
N THR A 358 28.46 12.60 -65.97
CA THR A 358 27.05 13.04 -66.07
C THR A 358 26.65 13.74 -64.75
N ALA A 359 25.53 14.46 -64.69
CA ALA A 359 24.90 14.90 -63.44
C ALA A 359 23.39 14.66 -63.49
N THR A 360 22.81 14.12 -62.41
CA THR A 360 21.36 14.01 -62.19
C THR A 360 20.89 15.07 -61.18
N PRO A 361 19.70 15.68 -61.35
CA PRO A 361 19.30 16.86 -60.59
C PRO A 361 18.38 16.57 -59.40
N VAL A 362 18.46 17.46 -58.40
CA VAL A 362 17.36 17.91 -57.52
C VAL A 362 17.04 19.34 -58.00
N PRO A 363 15.79 19.73 -58.31
CA PRO A 363 14.69 19.92 -57.34
C PRO A 363 13.30 19.50 -57.93
N THR A 364 12.09 19.78 -57.40
CA THR A 364 11.52 20.76 -56.44
C THR A 364 10.17 20.19 -55.90
N PRO A 365 9.45 20.82 -54.94
CA PRO A 365 8.37 20.16 -54.18
C PRO A 365 6.98 20.21 -54.83
N HIS A 366 6.08 19.34 -54.36
CA HIS A 366 4.64 19.48 -54.55
C HIS A 366 3.88 19.55 -53.21
N THR A 367 3.09 20.60 -53.09
CA THR A 367 2.10 20.86 -52.04
C THR A 367 0.86 19.97 -52.17
N ALA A 368 0.23 19.60 -51.06
CA ALA A 368 -1.11 20.11 -50.68
C ALA A 368 -1.65 19.45 -49.40
N PHE A 369 -2.35 20.24 -48.59
CA PHE A 369 -3.14 19.79 -47.44
C PHE A 369 -4.51 19.25 -47.88
N ALA A 370 -4.99 18.21 -47.20
CA ALA A 370 -6.40 17.92 -46.94
C ALA A 370 -6.45 17.20 -45.59
N ASP A 371 -6.64 17.93 -44.51
CA ASP A 371 -7.97 18.08 -43.85
C ASP A 371 -8.44 16.77 -43.19
N ALA A 372 -7.90 16.52 -42.00
CA ALA A 372 -8.49 15.65 -41.00
C ALA A 372 -8.71 16.49 -39.74
N THR A 373 -9.98 16.72 -39.40
CA THR A 373 -10.42 17.47 -38.21
C THR A 373 -9.75 16.93 -36.94
N PRO A 374 -9.22 17.79 -36.04
CA PRO A 374 -8.70 17.31 -34.77
C PRO A 374 -9.85 16.78 -33.91
N THR A 375 -9.82 15.48 -33.63
CA THR A 375 -10.60 14.89 -32.54
C THR A 375 -10.24 15.62 -31.25
N PRO A 376 -11.21 16.14 -30.47
CA PRO A 376 -10.89 16.76 -29.19
C PRO A 376 -10.25 15.70 -28.28
N ALA A 377 -9.14 16.07 -27.65
CA ALA A 377 -8.50 15.22 -26.64
C ALA A 377 -9.52 14.83 -25.57
N PRO A 378 -9.47 13.60 -25.03
CA PRO A 378 -10.33 13.23 -23.91
C PRO A 378 -10.03 14.16 -22.74
N THR A 379 -10.99 15.01 -22.38
CA THR A 379 -10.96 15.73 -21.10
C THR A 379 -11.20 14.71 -19.99
N THR A 380 -10.13 14.01 -19.60
CA THR A 380 -10.03 13.29 -18.33
C THR A 380 -10.14 14.31 -17.20
N THR A 381 -11.39 14.64 -16.86
CA THR A 381 -11.72 15.20 -15.56
C THR A 381 -11.57 14.05 -14.57
N ALA A 382 -10.34 13.75 -14.20
CA ALA A 382 -10.04 12.75 -13.20
C ALA A 382 -10.81 13.12 -11.92
N ALA A 383 -11.66 12.19 -11.46
CA ALA A 383 -12.25 12.32 -10.14
C ALA A 383 -11.09 12.40 -9.13
N PRO A 384 -11.13 13.34 -8.16
CA PRO A 384 -10.03 13.50 -7.23
C PRO A 384 -9.90 12.26 -6.34
N THR A 385 -8.78 11.54 -6.46
CA THR A 385 -8.39 10.44 -5.57
C THR A 385 -8.62 10.81 -4.10
N PRO A 386 -9.23 9.93 -3.27
CA PRO A 386 -9.31 10.19 -1.84
C PRO A 386 -7.88 10.31 -1.29
N LEU A 387 -7.59 11.41 -0.58
CA LEU A 387 -6.29 11.62 0.06
C LEU A 387 -6.47 11.56 1.57
N ASP A 388 -5.81 10.59 2.20
CA ASP A 388 -5.72 10.47 3.64
C ASP A 388 -5.03 11.69 4.26
N SER A 389 -5.87 12.64 4.67
CA SER A 389 -5.44 13.90 5.27
C SER A 389 -5.04 13.66 6.73
N ILE A 390 -3.78 13.26 6.97
CA ILE A 390 -3.28 13.03 8.33
C ILE A 390 -3.36 14.33 9.15
N VAL A 391 -4.14 14.27 10.24
CA VAL A 391 -4.34 15.39 11.17
C VAL A 391 -3.56 15.20 12.47
N THR A 392 -2.62 16.11 12.72
CA THR A 392 -1.85 16.18 13.97
C THR A 392 -2.15 17.48 14.70
N ALA A 393 -2.44 17.43 16.00
CA ALA A 393 -2.62 18.62 16.84
C ALA A 393 -1.55 18.69 17.93
N THR A 394 -1.01 19.89 18.18
CA THR A 394 0.07 20.10 19.16
C THR A 394 -0.44 20.85 20.40
N PHE A 395 0.04 20.42 21.57
CA PHE A 395 -0.41 20.88 22.88
C PHE A 395 0.73 21.38 23.74
N SER A 396 0.40 22.26 24.70
CA SER A 396 1.30 22.53 25.82
C SER A 396 0.58 22.34 27.16
N PHE A 397 1.28 21.75 28.12
CA PHE A 397 0.71 21.26 29.39
C PHE A 397 1.06 22.18 30.54
N ALA A 398 0.06 22.89 31.07
CA ALA A 398 0.19 23.62 32.33
C ALA A 398 -0.45 22.83 33.48
N ARG A 399 0.07 23.00 34.71
CA ARG A 399 -0.41 22.29 35.93
C ARG A 399 -1.92 22.42 36.23
N ARG A 400 -2.67 23.25 35.51
CA ARG A 400 -4.12 23.50 35.72
C ARG A 400 -4.99 23.39 34.45
N TYR A 401 -4.39 23.29 33.26
CA TYR A 401 -5.09 23.24 31.96
C TYR A 401 -4.13 22.88 30.82
N THR A 402 -4.67 22.35 29.73
CA THR A 402 -3.96 22.14 28.46
C THR A 402 -4.25 23.30 27.52
N LEU A 403 -3.22 23.80 26.84
CA LEU A 403 -3.34 24.77 25.75
C LEU A 403 -3.31 24.03 24.41
N PHE A 404 -4.21 24.40 23.51
CA PHE A 404 -4.19 23.97 22.11
C PHE A 404 -3.31 24.97 21.35
N ASN A 405 -2.16 24.52 20.82
CA ASN A 405 -1.20 25.42 20.17
C ASN A 405 -1.54 25.58 18.69
N ASP A 406 -1.64 24.48 17.95
CA ASP A 406 -1.90 24.46 16.52
C ASP A 406 -2.38 23.08 16.05
N ILE A 407 -2.76 23.03 14.78
CA ILE A 407 -3.12 21.81 14.05
C ILE A 407 -2.38 21.81 12.72
N THR A 408 -1.84 20.66 12.34
CA THR A 408 -1.18 20.40 11.07
C THR A 408 -1.96 19.32 10.34
N ILE A 409 -2.20 19.56 9.05
CA ILE A 409 -2.90 18.67 8.14
C ILE A 409 -1.90 18.37 7.01
N ARG A 410 -1.57 17.09 6.78
CA ARG A 410 -0.89 16.69 5.54
C ARG A 410 -1.94 16.54 4.42
N ASN A 411 -1.52 16.70 3.16
CA ASN A 411 -2.37 16.50 1.97
C ASN A 411 -3.66 17.35 1.93
N ALA A 412 -3.57 18.60 2.41
CA ALA A 412 -4.70 19.51 2.50
C ALA A 412 -5.16 19.99 1.11
N ARG A 413 -6.43 19.72 0.73
CA ARG A 413 -7.01 20.15 -0.57
C ARG A 413 -7.73 21.51 -0.51
N ALA A 414 -7.68 22.28 -1.60
CA ALA A 414 -8.44 23.52 -1.78
C ALA A 414 -9.96 23.31 -1.67
N GLY A 415 -10.69 24.34 -1.22
CA GLY A 415 -12.17 24.31 -1.11
C GLY A 415 -12.70 23.52 0.10
N SER A 416 -11.90 22.64 0.69
CA SER A 416 -12.23 21.87 1.89
C SER A 416 -12.54 22.77 3.08
N THR A 417 -13.45 22.35 3.95
CA THR A 417 -13.85 23.10 5.16
C THR A 417 -13.49 22.33 6.42
N ILE A 418 -12.70 22.94 7.28
CA ILE A 418 -12.29 22.40 8.57
C ILE A 418 -13.30 22.84 9.64
N LEU A 419 -13.95 21.86 10.26
CA LEU A 419 -14.92 22.03 11.32
C LEU A 419 -14.31 21.57 12.66
N LEU A 420 -14.38 22.43 13.67
CA LEU A 420 -13.79 22.16 14.98
C LEU A 420 -14.88 22.14 16.04
N ARG A 421 -15.03 21.00 16.72
CA ARG A 421 -15.97 20.81 17.83
C ARG A 421 -15.18 20.64 19.12
N CYS A 422 -15.62 21.32 20.18
CA CYS A 422 -15.01 21.24 21.50
C CYS A 422 -16.13 21.17 22.55
N THR A 423 -16.10 20.13 23.39
CA THR A 423 -17.09 19.92 24.46
C THR A 423 -16.38 19.74 25.81
N GLY A 424 -16.83 20.47 26.82
CA GLY A 424 -16.25 20.46 28.16
C GLY A 424 -15.80 21.85 28.66
N LYS A 425 -15.14 21.87 29.83
CA LYS A 425 -14.77 23.12 30.50
C LYS A 425 -13.49 23.71 29.89
N GLY A 426 -13.58 24.91 29.33
CA GLY A 426 -12.44 25.63 28.75
C GLY A 426 -12.46 25.74 27.21
N CYS A 427 -13.47 25.15 26.57
CA CYS A 427 -13.78 25.36 25.16
C CYS A 427 -14.27 26.80 24.89
N PRO A 428 -14.03 27.36 23.69
CA PRO A 428 -14.68 28.60 23.23
C PRO A 428 -16.20 28.45 23.12
N LYS A 429 -16.94 29.55 23.24
CA LYS A 429 -18.41 29.56 23.07
C LYS A 429 -18.86 29.34 21.61
N SER A 430 -18.00 29.65 20.65
CA SER A 430 -18.22 29.49 19.22
C SER A 430 -16.86 29.32 18.55
N ILE A 431 -16.79 28.45 17.56
CA ILE A 431 -15.60 28.21 16.73
C ILE A 431 -16.09 28.33 15.29
N LYS A 432 -15.41 29.15 14.48
CA LYS A 432 -15.78 29.33 13.06
C LYS A 432 -15.17 28.20 12.23
N PRO A 433 -15.88 27.70 11.19
CA PRO A 433 -15.28 26.89 10.14
C PRO A 433 -14.10 27.62 9.48
N ILE A 434 -13.12 26.87 8.99
CA ILE A 434 -11.95 27.40 8.28
C ILE A 434 -11.89 26.75 6.88
N THR A 435 -12.01 27.54 5.83
CA THR A 435 -11.89 27.06 4.44
C THR A 435 -10.42 27.00 4.03
N ILE A 436 -10.01 25.91 3.38
CA ILE A 436 -8.68 25.73 2.82
C ILE A 436 -8.60 26.45 1.47
N ALA A 437 -7.69 27.42 1.34
CA ALA A 437 -7.64 28.33 0.20
C ALA A 437 -6.90 27.77 -1.04
N ARG A 438 -6.06 26.75 -0.86
CA ARG A 438 -5.23 26.12 -1.90
C ARG A 438 -4.81 24.72 -1.46
N ASP A 439 -4.42 23.89 -2.41
CA ASP A 439 -3.79 22.60 -2.13
C ASP A 439 -2.40 22.81 -1.48
N ALA A 440 -2.04 21.93 -0.54
CA ALA A 440 -0.76 21.94 0.14
C ALA A 440 -0.45 20.57 0.76
N ALA A 441 0.75 20.02 0.47
CA ALA A 441 1.27 18.82 1.13
C ALA A 441 1.31 18.94 2.66
N LYS A 442 1.43 20.17 3.21
CA LYS A 442 1.36 20.44 4.65
C LYS A 442 0.74 21.82 4.93
N LEU A 443 -0.34 21.84 5.71
CA LEU A 443 -1.03 23.06 6.17
C LEU A 443 -1.04 23.11 7.70
N THR A 444 -0.40 24.12 8.30
CA THR A 444 -0.41 24.34 9.75
C THR A 444 -1.23 25.57 10.13
N LEU A 445 -2.35 25.37 10.84
CA LEU A 445 -3.18 26.45 11.37
C LEU A 445 -2.79 26.73 12.82
N LYS A 446 -2.20 27.91 13.07
CA LYS A 446 -1.81 28.33 14.42
C LYS A 446 -3.04 28.79 15.22
N ARG A 447 -3.19 28.24 16.43
CA ARG A 447 -4.22 28.60 17.45
C ARG A 447 -5.67 28.56 16.96
N PRO A 448 -6.13 27.47 16.33
CA PRO A 448 -7.45 27.42 15.68
C PRO A 448 -8.63 27.46 16.68
N LEU A 449 -8.42 27.04 17.94
CA LEU A 449 -9.38 27.22 19.04
C LEU A 449 -9.21 28.57 19.79
N GLY A 450 -8.40 29.50 19.27
CA GLY A 450 -8.09 30.77 19.90
C GLY A 450 -7.33 30.64 21.23
N LYS A 451 -7.78 31.32 22.29
CA LYS A 451 -7.17 31.31 23.63
C LYS A 451 -7.77 30.21 24.54
N ALA A 452 -8.04 29.03 24.00
CA ALA A 452 -8.65 27.92 24.74
C ALA A 452 -7.74 27.41 25.90
N LYS A 453 -8.37 27.06 27.03
CA LYS A 453 -7.70 26.52 28.23
C LYS A 453 -8.42 25.24 28.66
N LEU A 454 -8.18 24.17 27.92
CA LEU A 454 -8.92 22.91 28.04
C LEU A 454 -8.65 22.25 29.40
N ARG A 455 -9.69 21.74 30.06
CA ARG A 455 -9.56 21.02 31.35
C ARG A 455 -9.69 19.52 31.16
N VAL A 456 -9.29 18.75 32.17
CA VAL A 456 -9.52 17.30 32.25
C VAL A 456 -10.97 16.95 31.93
N GLY A 457 -11.18 15.93 31.09
CA GLY A 457 -12.49 15.51 30.58
C GLY A 457 -13.00 16.30 29.37
N THR A 458 -12.30 17.35 28.93
CA THR A 458 -12.63 18.05 27.68
C THR A 458 -12.33 17.15 26.48
N ARG A 459 -13.29 17.07 25.55
CA ARG A 459 -13.14 16.39 24.27
C ARG A 459 -13.09 17.43 23.16
N PHE A 460 -12.21 17.24 22.20
CA PHE A 460 -12.21 18.02 20.96
C PHE A 460 -12.09 17.10 19.75
N GLU A 461 -12.68 17.56 18.67
CA GLU A 461 -12.91 16.82 17.44
C GLU A 461 -12.61 17.76 16.27
N VAL A 462 -11.76 17.29 15.38
CA VAL A 462 -11.48 17.93 14.09
C VAL A 462 -12.23 17.13 13.04
N ARG A 463 -12.94 17.83 12.15
CA ARG A 463 -13.46 17.24 10.91
C ARG A 463 -12.95 18.04 9.73
N ILE A 464 -12.53 17.38 8.67
CA ILE A 464 -12.27 18.01 7.36
C ILE A 464 -13.39 17.54 6.44
N GLN A 465 -14.09 18.48 5.79
CA GLN A 465 -15.17 18.20 4.86
C GLN A 465 -14.79 18.66 3.46
N HIS A 466 -14.69 17.72 2.51
CA HIS A 466 -14.41 17.99 1.11
C HIS A 466 -15.70 18.24 0.30
N PRO A 467 -15.67 19.11 -0.74
CA PRO A 467 -16.73 19.15 -1.75
C PRO A 467 -16.77 17.80 -2.49
N GLY A 468 -17.91 17.12 -2.51
CA GLY A 468 -18.04 15.75 -3.03
C GLY A 468 -18.12 14.65 -1.96
N ASN A 469 -17.91 15.01 -0.68
CA ASN A 469 -18.01 14.17 0.52
C ASN A 469 -16.80 13.25 0.83
N THR A 470 -16.01 13.69 1.80
CA THR A 470 -15.20 12.83 2.69
C THR A 470 -15.13 13.55 4.03
N THR A 471 -15.25 12.82 5.16
CA THR A 471 -15.24 13.42 6.51
C THR A 471 -14.21 12.74 7.41
N VAL A 472 -12.93 13.14 7.30
CA VAL A 472 -11.87 12.66 8.22
C VAL A 472 -12.13 13.20 9.62
N ILE A 473 -12.30 12.33 10.62
CA ILE A 473 -12.56 12.71 12.02
C ILE A 473 -11.40 12.32 12.93
N THR A 474 -10.72 13.30 13.52
CA THR A 474 -9.74 13.02 14.59
C THR A 474 -10.26 13.52 15.94
N ARG A 475 -10.40 12.59 16.90
CA ARG A 475 -10.89 12.89 18.24
C ARG A 475 -9.77 12.81 19.27
N TYR A 476 -9.87 13.67 20.28
CA TYR A 476 -8.90 13.73 21.36
C TYR A 476 -9.60 13.99 22.69
N THR A 477 -9.09 13.39 23.77
CA THR A 477 -9.63 13.58 25.13
C THR A 477 -8.53 14.00 26.10
N VAL A 478 -8.73 15.13 26.79
CA VAL A 478 -7.79 15.65 27.80
C VAL A 478 -7.88 14.79 29.07
N ARG A 479 -6.81 14.05 29.37
CA ARG A 479 -6.70 13.16 30.54
C ARG A 479 -5.98 13.87 31.72
N PRO A 480 -6.13 13.39 32.97
CA PRO A 480 -5.34 13.90 34.10
C PRO A 480 -3.85 13.59 33.91
N ASN A 481 -2.99 14.58 34.15
CA ASN A 481 -1.52 14.44 34.20
C ASN A 481 -0.86 13.76 32.97
N ARG A 482 -1.50 13.78 31.80
CA ARG A 482 -1.00 13.16 30.56
C ARG A 482 -1.38 14.01 29.34
N ALA A 483 -0.69 13.79 28.23
CA ALA A 483 -1.09 14.32 26.93
C ALA A 483 -2.52 13.86 26.54
N PRO A 484 -3.24 14.60 25.68
CA PRO A 484 -4.53 14.14 25.18
C PRO A 484 -4.25 12.95 24.26
N ALA A 485 -4.81 11.80 24.57
CA ALA A 485 -4.73 10.67 23.65
C ALA A 485 -5.51 11.03 22.38
N ARG A 486 -4.85 10.93 21.21
CA ARG A 486 -5.54 10.73 19.93
C ARG A 486 -6.36 9.46 20.08
N LYS A 487 -7.61 9.50 19.64
CA LYS A 487 -8.41 8.30 19.41
C LYS A 487 -8.92 8.42 18.00
N ASP A 488 -8.32 7.60 17.14
CA ASP A 488 -8.76 7.41 15.78
C ASP A 488 -10.03 6.55 15.79
N THR A 489 -10.96 6.92 14.92
CA THR A 489 -12.30 6.36 14.77
C THR A 489 -12.85 6.70 13.41
#